data_AF-A0A8E1QY84-F1
#
_entry.id   AF-A0A8E1QY84-F1
#
_cell.length_a   1.000
_cell.length_b   1.000
_cell.length_c   1.000
_cell.angle_alpha   90.00
_cell.angle_beta   90.00
_cell.angle_gamma   90.00
#
_symmetry.space_group_name_H-M   'P 1'
#
loop_
_entity.id
_entity.type
_entity.pdbx_description
1 polymer ?
#
loop_
_entity_poly.entity_id
_entity_poly.type
_entity_poly.pdbx_seq_one_letter_code
_entity_poly.pdbx_strand_id
1 'polypeptide(L)'
;MVDSIELWAVSVLAKFADGKISCDDFGDEMMRIGEELNKQMEDCDGNIVIDASVPQWLIMFMGNKFSKWNMMRMQINAARQNPKITSDPRWSEVEKMVKQENDVLMHAVRHSLTLWQND
;
A
#
# COMPACT_ATOMS: atom_id res chain seq x y z
N MET A 1 17.73 -3.52 -16.34
CA MET A 1 16.35 -3.66 -16.83
C MET A 1 15.50 -3.34 -15.62
N VAL A 2 14.61 -2.35 -15.69
CA VAL A 2 13.66 -2.16 -14.59
C VAL A 2 12.75 -3.38 -14.57
N ASP A 3 12.59 -4.02 -13.42
CA ASP A 3 11.76 -5.19 -13.31
C ASP A 3 10.29 -4.86 -13.53
N SER A 4 9.57 -5.77 -14.17
CA SER A 4 8.15 -5.58 -14.54
C SER A 4 7.26 -5.21 -13.34
N ILE A 5 7.64 -5.63 -12.14
CA ILE A 5 6.92 -5.37 -10.89
C ILE A 5 7.13 -3.95 -10.35
N GLU A 6 8.33 -3.37 -10.50
CA GLU A 6 8.61 -1.99 -10.08
C GLU A 6 7.82 -1.00 -10.96
N LEU A 7 7.82 -1.23 -12.28
CA LEU A 7 7.01 -0.42 -13.20
C LEU A 7 5.51 -0.51 -12.88
N TRP A 8 5.03 -1.71 -12.55
CA TRP A 8 3.64 -1.89 -12.14
C TRP A 8 3.34 -1.12 -10.85
N ALA A 9 4.18 -1.26 -9.82
CA ALA A 9 4.04 -0.56 -8.55
C ALA A 9 4.05 0.96 -8.74
N VAL A 10 5.03 1.50 -9.48
CA VAL A 10 5.12 2.93 -9.79
C VAL A 10 3.89 3.42 -10.56
N SER A 11 3.38 2.64 -11.51
CA SER A 11 2.16 2.97 -12.25
C SER A 11 0.94 3.07 -11.32
N VAL A 12 0.78 2.13 -10.39
CA VAL A 12 -0.31 2.11 -9.41
C VAL A 12 -0.18 3.30 -8.44
N LEU A 13 1.02 3.55 -7.92
CA LEU A 13 1.31 4.69 -7.05
C LEU A 13 0.99 6.03 -7.74
N ALA A 14 1.38 6.20 -9.01
CA ALA A 14 1.11 7.41 -9.78
C ALA A 14 -0.39 7.60 -10.04
N LYS A 15 -1.10 6.54 -10.44
CA LYS A 15 -2.57 6.59 -10.61
C LYS A 15 -3.28 6.96 -9.31
N PHE A 16 -2.83 6.42 -8.17
CA PHE A 16 -3.40 6.75 -6.88
C PHE A 16 -3.11 8.20 -6.48
N ALA A 17 -1.88 8.67 -6.67
CA ALA A 17 -1.49 10.04 -6.38
C ALA A 17 -2.25 11.09 -7.22
N ASP A 18 -2.57 10.74 -8.47
CA ASP A 18 -3.39 11.54 -9.38
C ASP A 18 -4.90 11.43 -9.11
N GLY A 19 -5.34 10.60 -8.16
CA GLY A 19 -6.76 10.36 -7.88
C GLY A 19 -7.49 9.59 -8.98
N LYS A 20 -6.77 8.87 -9.86
CA LYS A 20 -7.34 8.10 -10.97
C LYS A 20 -7.89 6.73 -10.57
N ILE A 21 -7.53 6.24 -9.38
CA ILE A 21 -8.07 5.00 -8.80
C ILE A 21 -8.53 5.26 -7.37
N SER A 22 -9.51 4.49 -6.91
CA SER A 22 -10.02 4.61 -5.55
C SER A 22 -9.02 4.05 -4.52
N CYS A 23 -9.26 4.33 -3.23
CA CYS A 23 -8.50 3.69 -2.15
C CYS A 23 -8.67 2.16 -2.16
N ASP A 24 -9.85 1.67 -2.57
CA ASP A 24 -10.11 0.24 -2.59
C ASP A 24 -9.34 -0.44 -3.73
N ASP A 25 -9.41 0.13 -4.94
CA ASP A 25 -8.65 -0.36 -6.09
C ASP A 25 -7.14 -0.29 -5.85
N PHE A 26 -6.66 0.79 -5.21
CA PHE A 26 -5.26 0.91 -4.81
C PHE A 26 -4.86 -0.20 -3.83
N GLY A 27 -5.69 -0.45 -2.82
CA GLY A 27 -5.47 -1.53 -1.85
C GLY A 27 -5.34 -2.89 -2.52
N ASP A 28 -6.24 -3.19 -3.45
CA ASP A 28 -6.30 -4.49 -4.11
C ASP A 28 -5.14 -4.69 -5.10
N GLU A 29 -4.80 -3.65 -5.87
CA GLU A 29 -3.64 -3.70 -6.79
C GLU A 29 -2.31 -3.86 -6.04
N MET A 30 -2.10 -3.12 -4.95
CA MET A 30 -0.89 -3.24 -4.16
C MET A 30 -0.79 -4.60 -3.45
N MET A 31 -1.91 -5.20 -3.04
CA MET A 31 -1.92 -6.59 -2.55
C MET A 31 -1.44 -7.58 -3.62
N ARG A 32 -1.92 -7.46 -4.86
CA ARG A 32 -1.47 -8.31 -5.99
C ARG A 32 0.01 -8.12 -6.28
N ILE A 33 0.50 -6.88 -6.24
CA ILE A 33 1.94 -6.58 -6.34
C ILE A 33 2.71 -7.26 -5.21
N GLY A 34 2.20 -7.22 -3.97
CA GLY A 34 2.83 -7.90 -2.83
C GLY A 34 2.92 -9.41 -2.99
N GLU A 35 1.86 -10.04 -3.50
CA GLU A 35 1.86 -11.47 -3.82
C GLU A 35 2.88 -11.82 -4.89
N GLU A 36 2.97 -11.01 -5.95
CA GLU A 36 3.95 -11.23 -7.02
C GLU A 36 5.39 -10.98 -6.54
N LEU A 37 5.59 -9.99 -5.67
CA LEU A 37 6.89 -9.72 -5.05
C LEU A 37 7.32 -10.90 -4.17
N ASN A 38 6.40 -11.47 -3.39
CA ASN A 38 6.70 -12.65 -2.58
C ASN A 38 7.13 -13.84 -3.44
N LYS A 39 6.46 -14.11 -4.56
CA LYS A 39 6.86 -15.19 -5.49
C LYS A 39 8.25 -14.96 -6.07
N GLN A 40 8.64 -13.71 -6.34
CA GLN A 40 9.98 -13.39 -6.84
C GLN A 40 11.05 -13.56 -5.76
N MET A 41 10.68 -13.43 -4.48
CA MET A 41 11.56 -13.69 -3.35
C MET A 41 11.60 -15.16 -2.94
N GLU A 42 10.66 -16.00 -3.37
CA GLU A 42 10.64 -17.43 -3.02
C GLU A 42 11.64 -18.21 -3.87
N ASP A 43 12.55 -18.94 -3.21
CA ASP A 43 13.40 -19.93 -3.88
C ASP A 43 12.63 -21.22 -4.22
N CYS A 44 13.30 -22.18 -4.87
CA CYS A 44 12.68 -23.46 -5.25
C CYS A 44 12.19 -24.31 -4.07
N ASP A 45 12.66 -24.01 -2.85
CA ASP A 45 12.28 -24.68 -1.62
C ASP A 45 11.23 -23.89 -0.82
N GLY A 46 10.78 -22.73 -1.35
CA GLY A 46 9.80 -21.85 -0.73
C GLY A 46 10.35 -20.95 0.38
N ASN A 47 11.68 -20.78 0.46
CA ASN A 47 12.28 -19.82 1.39
C ASN A 47 12.27 -18.41 0.80
N ILE A 48 12.05 -17.41 1.64
CA ILE A 48 12.19 -16.00 1.26
C ILE A 48 13.68 -15.64 1.18
N VAL A 49 14.13 -15.32 -0.03
CA VAL A 49 15.47 -14.87 -0.37
C VAL A 49 15.38 -13.42 -0.85
N ILE A 50 16.07 -12.52 -0.14
CA ILE A 50 16.22 -11.11 -0.55
C ILE A 50 17.62 -10.95 -1.12
N ASP A 51 17.72 -10.83 -2.44
CA ASP A 51 18.98 -10.60 -3.15
C ASP A 51 18.99 -9.25 -3.90
N ALA A 52 20.03 -9.01 -4.70
CA ALA A 52 20.23 -7.75 -5.42
C ALA A 52 19.17 -7.48 -6.51
N SER A 53 18.39 -8.48 -6.92
CA SER A 53 17.31 -8.32 -7.89
C SER A 53 16.00 -7.87 -7.25
N VAL A 54 15.87 -7.98 -5.92
CA VAL A 54 14.62 -7.64 -5.25
C VAL A 54 14.54 -6.12 -5.02
N PRO A 55 13.44 -5.46 -5.42
CA PRO A 55 13.30 -4.01 -5.27
C PRO A 55 13.13 -3.62 -3.80
N GLN A 56 14.26 -3.27 -3.16
CA GLN A 56 14.32 -2.99 -1.72
C GLN A 56 13.38 -1.86 -1.30
N TRP A 57 13.25 -0.81 -2.11
CA TRP A 57 12.33 0.29 -1.82
C TRP A 57 10.87 -0.18 -1.78
N LEU A 58 10.50 -1.12 -2.67
CA LEU A 58 9.14 -1.66 -2.75
C LEU A 58 8.87 -2.55 -1.53
N ILE A 59 9.82 -3.39 -1.11
CA ILE A 59 9.70 -4.15 0.15
C ILE A 59 9.45 -3.20 1.33
N MET A 60 10.25 -2.14 1.43
CA MET A 60 10.12 -1.17 2.52
C MET A 60 8.78 -0.43 2.48
N PHE A 61 8.31 -0.05 1.29
CA PHE A 61 7.01 0.58 1.12
C PHE A 61 5.88 -0.37 1.54
N MET A 62 5.92 -1.60 1.05
CA MET A 62 4.93 -2.65 1.33
C MET A 62 4.87 -2.96 2.82
N GLY A 63 6.02 -3.22 3.45
CA GLY A 63 6.12 -3.59 4.85
C GLY A 63 5.84 -2.45 5.83
N ASN A 64 6.36 -1.24 5.57
CA ASN A 64 6.36 -0.16 6.57
C ASN A 64 5.23 0.86 6.40
N LYS A 65 4.54 0.88 5.25
CA LYS A 65 3.53 1.90 4.94
C LYS A 65 2.22 1.26 4.47
N PHE A 66 2.28 0.44 3.43
CA PHE A 66 1.09 -0.12 2.82
C PHE A 66 0.35 -1.11 3.74
N SER A 67 1.05 -2.08 4.32
CA SER A 67 0.45 -3.15 5.15
C SER A 67 -0.42 -2.61 6.29
N LYS A 68 0.13 -1.67 7.07
CA LYS A 68 -0.57 -0.98 8.17
C LYS A 68 -1.78 -0.22 7.66
N TRP A 69 -1.61 0.56 6.58
CA TRP A 69 -2.69 1.33 6.00
C TRP A 69 -3.82 0.44 5.48
N ASN A 70 -3.50 -0.65 4.76
CA ASN A 70 -4.49 -1.55 4.17
C ASN A 70 -5.28 -2.31 5.25
N MET A 71 -4.60 -2.75 6.32
CA MET A 71 -5.27 -3.37 7.47
C MET A 71 -6.28 -2.40 8.11
N MET A 72 -5.87 -1.14 8.33
CA MET A 72 -6.77 -0.13 8.87
C MET A 72 -7.93 0.17 7.91
N ARG A 73 -7.67 0.33 6.59
CA ARG A 73 -8.70 0.52 5.56
C ARG A 73 -9.77 -0.57 5.65
N MET A 74 -9.36 -1.84 5.66
CA MET A 74 -10.29 -2.97 5.71
C MET A 74 -11.15 -2.96 6.98
N GLN A 75 -10.54 -2.73 8.15
CA GLN A 75 -11.24 -2.67 9.43
C GLN A 75 -12.28 -1.54 9.46
N ILE A 76 -11.92 -0.37 8.93
CA ILE A 76 -12.80 0.81 8.90
C ILE A 76 -13.93 0.62 7.90
N ASN A 77 -13.65 0.04 6.72
CA ASN A 77 -14.68 -0.26 5.74
C ASN A 77 -15.71 -1.26 6.31
N ALA A 78 -15.27 -2.27 7.06
CA ALA A 78 -16.18 -3.17 7.77
C ALA A 78 -16.97 -2.45 8.88
N ALA A 79 -16.31 -1.59 9.67
CA ALA A 79 -16.96 -0.82 10.74
C ALA A 79 -18.03 0.13 10.21
N ARG A 80 -17.81 0.75 9.04
CA ARG A 80 -18.78 1.63 8.37
C ARG A 80 -20.09 0.93 8.00
N GLN A 81 -20.08 -0.39 7.83
CA GLN A 81 -21.28 -1.18 7.55
C GLN A 81 -22.11 -1.48 8.81
N ASN A 82 -21.63 -1.11 10.01
CA ASN A 82 -22.32 -1.36 11.27
C ASN A 82 -22.78 -0.04 11.92
N PRO A 83 -24.10 0.30 11.84
CA PRO A 83 -24.64 1.53 12.40
C PRO A 83 -24.40 1.72 13.90
N LYS A 84 -24.26 0.62 14.66
CA LYS A 84 -23.98 0.70 16.11
C LYS A 84 -22.58 1.24 16.39
N ILE A 85 -21.62 0.95 15.51
CA ILE A 85 -20.24 1.44 15.62
C ILE A 85 -20.17 2.89 15.15
N THR A 86 -20.76 3.21 13.99
CA THR A 86 -20.70 4.55 13.42
C THR A 86 -21.51 5.60 14.19
N SER A 87 -22.46 5.17 15.02
CA SER A 87 -23.22 6.05 15.91
C SER A 87 -22.50 6.35 17.25
N ASP A 88 -21.36 5.71 17.54
CA ASP A 88 -20.57 6.02 18.75
C ASP A 88 -20.02 7.46 18.63
N PRO A 89 -20.16 8.33 19.66
CA PRO A 89 -19.65 9.70 19.61
C PRO A 89 -18.15 9.81 19.30
N ARG A 90 -17.37 8.78 19.65
CA ARG A 90 -15.91 8.70 19.38
C ARG A 90 -15.60 8.30 17.95
N TRP A 91 -16.59 7.91 17.14
CA TRP A 91 -16.40 7.60 15.73
C TRP A 91 -15.72 8.74 14.97
N SER A 92 -16.05 9.99 15.31
CA SER A 92 -15.41 11.17 14.73
C SER A 92 -13.89 11.25 15.00
N GLU A 93 -13.40 10.69 16.11
CA GLU A 93 -11.96 10.59 16.42
C GLU A 93 -11.29 9.52 15.56
N VAL A 94 -11.98 8.39 15.36
CA VAL A 94 -11.55 7.33 14.44
C VAL A 94 -11.40 7.87 13.03
N GLU A 95 -12.35 8.66 12.54
CA GLU A 95 -12.27 9.28 11.21
C GLU A 95 -11.08 10.25 11.08
N LYS A 96 -10.74 10.99 12.14
CA LYS A 96 -9.53 11.83 12.17
C LYS A 96 -8.26 10.99 12.09
N MET A 97 -8.18 9.87 12.80
CA MET A 97 -7.04 8.96 12.73
C MET A 97 -6.90 8.36 11.33
N VAL A 98 -8.00 7.94 10.71
CA VAL A 98 -8.00 7.42 9.33
C VAL A 98 -7.46 8.45 8.35
N LYS A 99 -7.87 9.72 8.49
CA LYS A 99 -7.34 10.81 7.67
C LYS A 99 -5.83 10.97 7.86
N GLN A 100 -5.33 10.95 9.09
CA GLN A 100 -3.89 11.09 9.37
C GLN A 100 -3.08 9.96 8.73
N GLU A 101 -3.55 8.71 8.83
CA GLU A 101 -2.88 7.56 8.22
C GLU A 101 -2.94 7.61 6.68
N ASN A 102 -4.03 8.12 6.09
CA ASN A 102 -4.09 8.41 4.65
C ASN A 102 -3.05 9.45 4.24
N ASP A 103 -2.90 10.53 5.01
CA ASP A 103 -1.91 11.59 4.74
C ASP A 103 -0.48 11.04 4.82
N VAL A 104 -0.20 10.17 5.81
CA VAL A 104 1.10 9.49 5.96
C VAL A 104 1.38 8.56 4.77
N LEU A 105 0.39 7.77 4.34
CA LEU A 105 0.52 6.95 3.13
C LEU A 105 0.81 7.82 1.91
N MET A 106 0.02 8.88 1.70
CA MET A 106 0.18 9.78 0.55
C MET A 106 1.54 10.45 0.52
N HIS A 107 2.10 10.81 1.68
CA HIS A 107 3.48 11.31 1.75
C HIS A 107 4.48 10.25 1.28
N ALA A 108 4.34 8.99 1.72
CA ALA A 108 5.21 7.90 1.28
C ALA A 108 5.07 7.58 -0.22
N VAL A 109 3.84 7.62 -0.75
CA VAL A 109 3.57 7.44 -2.19
C VAL A 109 4.32 8.50 -3.00
N ARG A 110 4.15 9.77 -2.66
CA ARG A 110 4.81 10.89 -3.35
C ARG A 110 6.33 10.80 -3.26
N HIS A 111 6.85 10.50 -2.07
CA HIS A 111 8.29 10.33 -1.87
C HIS A 111 8.87 9.22 -2.77
N SER A 112 8.19 8.08 -2.84
CA SER A 112 8.62 6.95 -3.69
C SER A 112 8.63 7.32 -5.17
N LEU A 113 7.59 8.02 -5.65
CA LEU A 113 7.53 8.53 -7.02
C LEU A 113 8.63 9.55 -7.33
N THR A 114 8.97 10.43 -6.39
CA THR A 114 10.06 11.39 -6.56
C THR A 114 11.42 10.70 -6.62
N LEU A 115 11.68 9.69 -5.78
CA LEU A 115 12.93 8.93 -5.86
C LEU A 115 13.05 8.23 -7.22
N TRP A 116 11.98 7.55 -7.67
CA TRP A 116 11.94 6.87 -8.95
C TRP A 116 12.21 7.77 -10.16
N GLN A 117 11.78 9.04 -10.12
CA GLN A 117 12.02 9.99 -11.21
C GLN A 117 13.44 10.53 -11.26
N ASN A 118 14.20 10.39 -10.17
CA ASN A 118 15.56 10.92 -10.02
C ASN A 118 16.65 9.83 -10.12
N ASP A 119 16.27 8.56 -10.13
CA ASP A 119 17.12 7.40 -10.46
C ASP A 119 17.24 7.19 -11.98
#